data_AF-A0A150QS03-F1
#
_entry.id   AF-A0A150QS03-F1
#
_cell.length_a   1.000
_cell.length_b   1.000
_cell.length_c   1.000
_cell.angle_alpha   90.00
_cell.angle_beta   90.00
_cell.angle_gamma   90.00
#
_symmetry.space_group_name_H-M   'P 1'
#
loop_
_entity.id
_entity.type
_entity.pdbx_description
1 polymer ?
#
loop_
_entity_poly.entity_id
_entity_poly.type
_entity_poly.pdbx_seq_one_letter_code
_entity_poly.pdbx_strand_id
1 'polypeptide(L)'
;GLGAPLWTVPGALPAPDAPRAAPTAAPLPRPVDPAIAGKVLSGTLHSKDKSVGISVPAAGVVASTLASTVRSSAAPLDARATFEVKLGADGQVLGVRLVSATAGDGPTWERIVGEAKGALAGSALQMGSDRAPVTVTVKVQSKVQYPSGSKKKPTAELVCAEEVLEKLQQTVENPSQLGELRGGGGDGPPPAADMDAEERKRAFCIPVGLRAGGDLSDVGAHRVNVVSASFVVKREGERALPHEDILPVDTRVPWAPKDPKKMKLPPRPKKKWKKKQQQP
;
A
#
# COMPACT_ATOMS: atom_id res chain seq x y z
N GLY A 1 70.82 23.93 -55.41
CA GLY A 1 70.63 22.62 -54.78
C GLY A 1 69.47 22.73 -53.82
N LEU A 2 68.37 22.03 -54.11
CA LEU A 2 67.11 22.11 -53.37
C LEU A 2 67.26 21.40 -52.01
N GLY A 3 66.99 22.11 -50.93
CA GLY A 3 66.95 21.56 -49.58
C GLY A 3 65.81 20.56 -49.44
N ALA A 4 66.16 19.32 -49.10
CA ALA A 4 65.16 18.31 -48.77
C ALA A 4 64.38 18.78 -47.52
N PRO A 5 63.05 18.67 -47.53
CA PRO A 5 62.25 19.13 -46.41
C PRO A 5 62.45 18.22 -45.19
N LEU A 6 62.48 18.82 -43.99
CA LEU A 6 62.89 18.20 -42.72
C LEU A 6 62.18 16.87 -42.38
N TRP A 7 61.00 16.62 -42.97
CA TRP A 7 60.22 15.38 -42.79
C TRP A 7 60.82 14.14 -43.46
N THR A 8 61.85 14.28 -44.31
CA THR A 8 62.53 13.13 -44.92
C THR A 8 63.70 12.61 -44.09
N VAL A 9 64.03 13.21 -42.93
CA VAL A 9 65.11 12.75 -42.05
C VAL A 9 64.55 11.71 -41.07
N PRO A 10 64.89 10.41 -41.20
CA PRO A 10 64.45 9.39 -40.26
C PRO A 10 65.01 9.69 -38.86
N GLY A 11 64.13 9.83 -37.86
CA GLY A 11 64.50 10.16 -36.48
C GLY A 11 64.28 11.62 -36.06
N ALA A 12 63.83 12.50 -36.96
CA ALA A 12 63.55 13.91 -36.63
C ALA A 12 62.16 14.15 -36.00
N LEU A 13 61.30 13.13 -35.91
CA LEU A 13 60.01 13.23 -35.22
C LEU A 13 60.08 12.52 -33.86
N PRO A 14 59.64 13.16 -32.76
CA PRO A 14 59.54 12.51 -31.46
C PRO A 14 58.55 11.34 -31.56
N ALA A 15 58.98 10.16 -31.11
CA ALA A 15 58.11 8.98 -31.07
C ALA A 15 56.92 9.25 -30.12
N PRO A 16 55.70 8.81 -30.48
CA PRO A 16 54.56 8.90 -29.56
C PRO A 16 54.83 8.06 -28.31
N ASP A 17 54.57 8.64 -27.13
CA ASP A 17 54.71 7.96 -25.85
C ASP A 17 53.95 6.63 -25.86
N ALA A 18 54.63 5.57 -25.41
CA ALA A 18 54.03 4.25 -25.32
C ALA A 18 52.79 4.27 -24.39
N PRO A 19 51.69 3.60 -24.76
CA PRO A 19 50.48 3.58 -23.93
C PRO A 19 50.78 2.97 -22.55
N ARG A 20 50.47 3.73 -21.50
CA ARG A 20 50.65 3.31 -20.11
C ARG A 20 49.87 2.02 -19.84
N ALA A 21 50.55 0.99 -19.35
CA ALA A 21 49.95 -0.30 -19.02
C ALA A 21 48.75 -0.13 -18.07
N ALA A 22 47.63 -0.77 -18.39
CA ALA A 22 46.43 -0.73 -17.58
C ALA A 22 46.73 -1.28 -16.16
N PRO A 23 46.27 -0.60 -15.09
CA PRO A 23 46.50 -1.06 -13.73
C PRO A 23 45.82 -2.41 -13.51
N THR A 24 46.63 -3.46 -13.37
CA THR A 24 46.19 -4.85 -13.12
C THR A 24 46.12 -5.18 -11.62
N ALA A 25 46.26 -4.18 -10.75
CA ALA A 25 46.10 -4.36 -9.31
C ALA A 25 44.61 -4.56 -8.97
N ALA A 26 44.26 -5.76 -8.52
CA ALA A 26 42.93 -6.04 -8.01
C ALA A 26 42.62 -5.10 -6.82
N PRO A 27 41.43 -4.50 -6.76
CA PRO A 27 41.06 -3.64 -5.64
C PRO A 27 41.09 -4.43 -4.34
N LEU A 28 41.63 -3.83 -3.27
CA LEU A 28 41.73 -4.47 -1.96
C LEU A 28 40.34 -4.94 -1.50
N PRO A 29 40.23 -6.15 -0.90
CA PRO A 29 38.98 -6.64 -0.36
C PRO A 29 38.48 -5.68 0.73
N ARG A 30 37.22 -5.26 0.61
CA ARG A 30 36.58 -4.38 1.61
C ARG A 30 36.46 -5.14 2.94
N PRO A 31 36.85 -4.55 4.08
CA PRO A 31 36.66 -5.18 5.38
C PRO A 31 35.16 -5.36 5.63
N VAL A 32 34.75 -6.61 5.87
CA VAL A 32 33.36 -6.97 6.17
C VAL A 32 33.27 -7.20 7.69
N ASP A 33 32.35 -6.52 8.36
CA ASP A 33 32.11 -6.70 9.80
C ASP A 33 31.60 -8.15 10.05
N PRO A 34 32.31 -8.96 10.86
CA PRO A 34 31.92 -10.34 11.12
C PRO A 34 30.56 -10.47 11.83
N ALA A 35 30.09 -9.40 12.49
CA ALA A 35 28.75 -9.36 13.10
C ALA A 35 27.61 -9.11 12.10
N ILE A 36 27.91 -8.86 10.82
CA ILE A 36 26.88 -8.62 9.78
C ILE A 36 25.97 -9.84 9.62
N ALA A 37 26.51 -11.06 9.65
CA ALA A 37 25.70 -12.28 9.51
C ALA A 37 24.66 -12.38 10.63
N GLY A 38 25.05 -12.07 11.87
CA GLY A 38 24.14 -12.02 13.01
C GLY A 38 23.05 -10.97 12.83
N LYS A 39 23.41 -9.74 12.42
CA LYS A 39 22.46 -8.63 12.18
C LYS A 39 21.45 -8.94 11.07
N VAL A 40 21.86 -9.65 10.03
CA VAL A 40 20.97 -10.05 8.92
C VAL A 40 20.03 -11.17 9.37
N LEU A 41 20.54 -12.18 10.09
CA LEU A 41 19.71 -13.28 10.61
C LEU A 41 18.69 -12.80 11.66
N SER A 42 19.10 -11.92 12.57
CA SER A 42 18.17 -11.33 13.53
C SER A 42 17.11 -10.48 12.82
N GLY A 43 17.50 -9.71 11.80
CA GLY A 43 16.56 -8.92 10.99
C GLY A 43 15.57 -9.77 10.19
N THR A 44 15.98 -10.93 9.66
CA THR A 44 15.06 -11.83 8.92
C THR A 44 14.10 -12.57 9.84
N LEU A 45 14.56 -13.04 11.01
CA LEU A 45 13.69 -13.61 12.04
C LEU A 45 12.69 -12.56 12.53
N HIS A 46 13.14 -11.33 12.80
CA HIS A 46 12.24 -10.28 13.25
C HIS A 46 11.20 -9.87 12.19
N SER A 47 11.59 -9.86 10.90
CA SER A 47 10.64 -9.66 9.79
C SER A 47 9.59 -10.76 9.72
N LYS A 48 9.99 -12.02 9.96
CA LYS A 48 9.06 -13.15 10.06
C LYS A 48 8.16 -13.05 11.29
N ASP A 49 8.69 -12.74 12.45
CA ASP A 49 7.93 -12.53 13.69
C ASP A 49 6.90 -11.42 13.51
N LYS A 50 7.27 -10.32 12.85
CA LYS A 50 6.35 -9.25 12.46
C LYS A 50 5.23 -9.74 11.55
N SER A 51 5.53 -10.58 10.55
CA SER A 51 4.51 -11.15 9.66
C SER A 51 3.54 -12.09 10.39
N VAL A 52 3.97 -12.67 11.51
CA VAL A 52 3.17 -13.54 12.39
C VAL A 52 2.48 -12.73 13.51
N GLY A 53 2.72 -11.41 13.59
CA GLY A 53 2.12 -10.51 14.58
C GLY A 53 2.87 -10.45 15.92
N ILE A 54 4.00 -11.14 16.05
CA ILE A 54 4.90 -11.10 17.20
C ILE A 54 5.79 -9.85 17.05
N SER A 55 5.19 -8.69 17.23
CA SER A 55 5.88 -7.40 17.17
C SER A 55 6.00 -6.76 18.55
N VAL A 56 6.83 -5.73 18.66
CA VAL A 56 7.03 -4.99 19.92
C VAL A 56 5.69 -4.42 20.40
N PRO A 57 5.15 -4.83 21.56
CA PRO A 57 3.83 -4.39 22.05
C PRO A 57 3.72 -2.86 22.16
N ALA A 58 4.82 -2.20 22.53
CA ALA A 58 4.94 -0.75 22.55
C ALA A 58 4.51 -0.06 21.24
N ALA A 59 4.76 -0.68 20.08
CA ALA A 59 4.46 -0.07 18.78
C ALA A 59 2.95 0.07 18.55
N GLY A 60 2.15 -0.87 19.05
CA GLY A 60 0.69 -0.79 19.01
C GLY A 60 0.16 0.37 19.85
N VAL A 61 0.68 0.54 21.07
CA VAL A 61 0.32 1.64 21.97
C VAL A 61 0.73 3.00 21.38
N VAL A 62 1.90 3.09 20.75
CA VAL A 62 2.35 4.30 20.06
C VAL A 62 1.41 4.65 18.91
N ALA A 63 1.04 3.66 18.09
CA ALA A 63 0.13 3.88 16.97
C ALA A 63 -1.28 4.29 17.43
N SER A 64 -1.82 3.66 18.48
CA SER A 64 -3.15 4.01 19.02
C SER A 64 -3.15 5.38 19.68
N THR A 65 -2.09 5.74 20.40
CA THR A 65 -1.95 7.05 21.05
C THR A 65 -1.88 8.15 19.99
N LEU A 66 -1.02 7.99 18.97
CA LEU A 66 -0.95 8.93 17.85
C LEU A 66 -2.28 9.05 17.11
N ALA A 67 -2.97 7.93 16.86
CA ALA A 67 -4.29 7.96 16.23
C ALA A 67 -5.33 8.71 17.09
N SER A 68 -5.27 8.53 18.41
CA SER A 68 -6.14 9.24 19.36
C SER A 68 -5.86 10.74 19.37
N THR A 69 -4.58 11.14 19.46
CA THR A 69 -4.18 12.56 19.41
C THR A 69 -4.58 13.22 18.10
N VAL A 70 -4.35 12.55 16.97
CA VAL A 70 -4.76 13.07 15.65
C VAL A 70 -6.29 13.18 15.56
N ARG A 71 -7.05 12.25 16.15
CA ARG A 71 -8.51 12.29 16.17
C ARG A 71 -9.06 13.39 17.08
N SER A 72 -8.42 13.66 18.21
CA SER A 72 -8.82 14.72 19.15
C SER A 72 -8.37 16.11 18.72
N SER A 73 -7.38 16.19 17.83
CA SER A 73 -6.85 17.46 17.33
C SER A 73 -7.57 17.94 16.07
N ALA A 74 -7.34 19.20 15.70
CA ALA A 74 -7.83 19.82 14.47
C ALA A 74 -7.00 19.36 13.24
N ALA A 75 -6.82 18.06 13.09
CA ALA A 75 -6.09 17.50 11.95
C ALA A 75 -6.89 17.78 10.65
N PRO A 76 -6.20 18.13 9.55
CA PRO A 76 -6.87 18.40 8.28
C PRO A 76 -7.63 17.17 7.78
N LEU A 77 -8.81 17.41 7.20
CA LEU A 77 -9.64 16.37 6.60
C LEU A 77 -8.91 15.74 5.39
N ASP A 78 -9.05 14.43 5.23
CA ASP A 78 -8.42 13.64 4.16
C ASP A 78 -6.87 13.73 4.10
N ALA A 79 -6.22 14.02 5.23
CA ALA A 79 -4.77 14.07 5.33
C ALA A 79 -4.12 12.71 5.62
N ARG A 80 -2.86 12.55 5.16
CA ARG A 80 -1.96 11.47 5.56
C ARG A 80 -0.71 12.08 6.18
N ALA A 81 -0.30 11.58 7.32
CA ALA A 81 0.92 11.99 7.99
C ALA A 81 1.76 10.77 8.39
N THR A 82 3.07 10.90 8.28
CA THR A 82 4.04 9.89 8.71
C THR A 82 4.82 10.47 9.88
N PHE A 83 4.74 9.80 11.02
CA PHE A 83 5.47 10.13 12.23
C PHE A 83 6.57 9.12 12.47
N GLU A 84 7.64 9.57 13.08
CA GLU A 84 8.70 8.71 13.58
C GLU A 84 8.85 8.92 15.07
N VAL A 85 8.75 7.82 15.81
CA VAL A 85 8.85 7.79 17.26
C VAL A 85 10.06 6.95 17.61
N LYS A 86 11.01 7.55 18.33
CA LYS A 86 12.20 6.86 18.84
C LYS A 86 11.93 6.40 20.27
N LEU A 87 12.08 5.11 20.50
CA LEU A 87 11.95 4.46 21.79
C LEU A 87 13.32 4.01 22.27
N GLY A 88 13.63 4.30 23.53
CA GLY A 88 14.83 3.81 24.20
C GLY A 88 14.69 2.36 24.65
N ALA A 89 15.79 1.79 25.14
CA ALA A 89 15.85 0.43 25.67
C ALA A 89 14.85 0.16 26.80
N ASP A 90 14.58 1.18 27.62
CA ASP A 90 13.67 1.11 28.76
C ASP A 90 12.21 1.37 28.39
N GLY A 91 11.90 1.54 27.10
CA GLY A 91 10.56 1.87 26.62
C GLY A 91 10.16 3.33 26.78
N GLN A 92 11.10 4.18 27.19
CA GLN A 92 10.90 5.64 27.22
C GLN A 92 10.93 6.23 25.81
N VAL A 93 10.08 7.22 25.56
CA VAL A 93 10.04 7.93 24.28
C VAL A 93 11.14 9.00 24.25
N LEU A 94 12.16 8.76 23.43
CA LEU A 94 13.28 9.67 23.23
C LEU A 94 12.88 10.88 22.39
N GLY A 95 11.98 10.68 21.43
CA GLY A 95 11.49 11.77 20.58
C GLY A 95 10.39 11.33 19.63
N VAL A 96 9.57 12.30 19.24
CA VAL A 96 8.53 12.17 18.21
C VAL A 96 8.82 13.25 17.17
N ARG A 97 8.83 12.87 15.89
CA ARG A 97 8.99 13.83 14.77
C ARG A 97 8.00 13.53 13.66
N LEU A 98 7.56 14.58 12.98
CA LEU A 98 6.86 14.46 11.71
C LEU A 98 7.89 14.23 10.60
N VAL A 99 7.69 13.19 9.79
CA VAL A 99 8.52 12.88 8.61
C VAL A 99 7.92 13.51 7.36
N SER A 100 6.61 13.38 7.19
CA SER A 100 5.89 13.94 6.05
C SER A 100 4.41 14.07 6.34
N ALA A 101 3.76 15.05 5.72
CA ALA A 101 2.31 15.19 5.70
C ALA A 101 1.87 15.54 4.28
N THR A 102 0.69 15.04 3.87
CA THR A 102 0.13 15.34 2.54
C THR A 102 -0.75 16.58 2.52
N ALA A 103 -1.20 17.04 3.70
CA ALA A 103 -2.06 18.22 3.85
C ALA A 103 -1.89 18.83 5.26
N GLY A 104 -2.29 20.08 5.42
CA GLY A 104 -2.23 20.84 6.68
C GLY A 104 -0.99 21.71 6.86
N ASP A 105 -1.09 22.64 7.80
CA ASP A 105 -0.02 23.58 8.11
C ASP A 105 1.00 22.98 9.09
N GLY A 106 2.28 23.33 8.92
CA GLY A 106 3.38 22.90 9.79
C GLY A 106 3.10 23.11 11.29
N PRO A 107 2.66 24.32 11.73
CA PRO A 107 2.39 24.59 13.14
C PRO A 107 1.29 23.69 13.75
N THR A 108 0.30 23.30 12.96
CA THR A 108 -0.77 22.39 13.41
C THR A 108 -0.19 21.01 13.68
N TRP A 109 0.66 20.50 12.79
CA TRP A 109 1.32 19.22 13.00
C TRP A 109 2.35 19.25 14.12
N GLU A 110 3.07 20.36 14.31
CA GLU A 110 3.97 20.53 15.46
C GLU A 110 3.23 20.48 16.79
N ARG A 111 2.04 21.10 16.88
CA ARG A 111 1.17 20.99 18.06
C ARG A 111 0.76 19.54 18.31
N ILE A 112 0.32 18.83 17.26
CA ILE A 112 -0.04 17.40 17.35
C ILE A 112 1.16 16.56 17.81
N VAL A 113 2.37 16.84 17.31
CA VAL A 113 3.60 16.17 17.75
C VAL A 113 3.90 16.45 19.21
N GLY A 114 3.72 17.69 19.67
CA GLY A 114 3.87 18.08 21.07
C GLY A 114 2.88 17.37 22.00
N GLU A 115 1.61 17.33 21.62
CA GLU A 115 0.55 16.62 22.34
C GLU A 115 0.82 15.10 22.39
N ALA A 116 1.22 14.52 21.26
CA ALA A 116 1.55 13.10 21.18
C ALA A 116 2.78 12.77 22.04
N LYS A 117 3.80 13.63 22.03
CA LYS A 117 4.99 13.48 22.90
C LYS A 117 4.59 13.54 24.37
N GLY A 118 3.71 14.48 24.76
CA GLY A 118 3.20 14.59 26.12
C GLY A 118 2.41 13.34 26.55
N ALA A 119 1.51 12.86 25.70
CA ALA A 119 0.72 11.65 25.96
C ALA A 119 1.59 10.39 26.10
N LEU A 120 2.63 10.29 25.26
CA LEU A 120 3.56 9.16 25.28
C LEU A 120 4.58 9.23 26.43
N ALA A 121 4.96 10.44 26.88
CA ALA A 121 5.92 10.60 27.98
C ALA A 121 5.40 10.05 29.32
N GLY A 122 4.08 10.08 29.53
CA GLY A 122 3.43 9.49 30.71
C GLY A 122 3.25 7.96 30.64
N SER A 123 3.57 7.34 29.49
CA SER A 123 3.31 5.92 29.25
C SER A 123 4.62 5.12 29.29
N ALA A 124 4.82 4.29 30.31
CA ALA A 124 5.90 3.31 30.32
C ALA A 124 5.57 2.18 29.33
N LEU A 125 6.20 2.19 28.16
CA LEU A 125 5.89 1.24 27.11
C LEU A 125 6.62 -0.09 27.34
N GLN A 126 5.89 -1.20 27.26
CA GLN A 126 6.49 -2.52 27.38
C GLN A 126 7.35 -2.83 26.16
N MET A 127 8.66 -2.89 26.39
CA MET A 127 9.63 -3.36 25.41
C MET A 127 9.64 -4.89 25.36
N GLY A 128 10.02 -5.44 24.20
CA GLY A 128 10.30 -6.87 24.07
C GLY A 128 11.49 -7.30 24.93
N SER A 129 11.73 -8.61 25.01
CA SER A 129 12.85 -9.22 25.76
C SER A 129 14.21 -8.58 25.48
N ASP A 130 14.40 -8.10 24.26
CA ASP A 130 15.71 -7.70 23.76
C ASP A 130 16.13 -6.30 24.21
N ARG A 131 15.19 -5.49 24.73
CA ARG A 131 15.41 -4.10 25.20
C ARG A 131 16.30 -3.23 24.29
N ALA A 132 16.28 -3.48 22.99
CA ALA A 132 17.03 -2.68 22.03
C ALA A 132 16.29 -1.36 21.77
N PRO A 133 17.00 -0.26 21.44
CA PRO A 133 16.36 0.96 20.96
C PRO A 133 15.64 0.69 19.63
N VAL A 134 14.47 1.30 19.49
CA VAL A 134 13.56 1.04 18.37
C VAL A 134 13.03 2.34 17.80
N THR A 135 13.00 2.43 16.47
CA THR A 135 12.34 3.51 15.75
C THR A 135 11.03 3.00 15.16
N VAL A 136 9.90 3.54 15.63
CA VAL A 136 8.56 3.21 15.13
C VAL A 136 8.13 4.29 14.14
N THR A 137 7.97 3.91 12.88
CA THR A 137 7.37 4.78 11.86
C THR A 137 5.87 4.52 11.82
N VAL A 138 5.06 5.52 12.20
CA VAL A 138 3.60 5.42 12.20
C VAL A 138 3.03 6.25 11.06
N LYS A 139 2.26 5.61 10.19
CA LYS A 139 1.53 6.25 9.09
C LYS A 139 0.07 6.40 9.51
N VAL A 140 -0.34 7.63 9.75
CA VAL A 140 -1.71 7.99 10.12
C VAL A 140 -2.43 8.52 8.89
N GLN A 141 -3.64 8.04 8.67
CA GLN A 141 -4.51 8.47 7.60
C GLN A 141 -5.86 8.88 8.19
N SER A 142 -6.20 10.15 8.00
CA SER A 142 -7.54 10.68 8.24
C SER A 142 -8.34 10.51 6.95
N LYS A 143 -9.54 9.93 7.04
CA LYS A 143 -10.52 9.94 5.94
C LYS A 143 -11.88 10.32 6.48
N VAL A 144 -12.58 11.17 5.74
CA VAL A 144 -13.98 11.44 6.03
C VAL A 144 -14.82 10.32 5.40
N GLN A 145 -15.58 9.59 6.23
CA GLN A 145 -16.46 8.53 5.77
C GLN A 145 -17.86 8.72 6.35
N TYR A 146 -18.85 8.35 5.57
CA TYR A 146 -20.21 8.17 6.07
C TYR A 146 -20.32 6.83 6.82
N PRO A 147 -21.33 6.64 7.69
CA PRO A 147 -21.52 5.40 8.43
C PRO A 147 -21.61 4.15 7.56
N SER A 148 -22.13 4.26 6.33
CA SER A 148 -22.14 3.17 5.33
C SER A 148 -20.75 2.80 4.80
N GLY A 149 -19.70 3.56 5.15
CA GLY A 149 -18.37 3.48 4.53
C GLY A 149 -18.29 4.14 3.16
N SER A 150 -19.41 4.68 2.64
CA SER A 150 -19.41 5.43 1.40
C SER A 150 -18.78 6.81 1.59
N LYS A 151 -18.22 7.37 0.51
CA LYS A 151 -17.66 8.74 0.50
C LYS A 151 -18.63 9.78 -0.07
N LYS A 152 -19.72 9.32 -0.71
CA LYS A 152 -20.65 10.16 -1.44
C LYS A 152 -21.87 10.43 -0.57
N LYS A 153 -22.31 11.69 -0.56
CA LYS A 153 -23.58 12.04 0.09
C LYS A 153 -24.70 11.31 -0.68
N PRO A 154 -25.71 10.73 -0.01
CA PRO A 154 -26.89 10.26 -0.70
C PRO A 154 -27.56 11.46 -1.38
N THR A 155 -27.77 11.35 -2.69
CA THR A 155 -28.51 12.36 -3.44
C THR A 155 -29.97 11.99 -3.35
N ALA A 156 -30.77 12.85 -2.72
CA ALA A 156 -32.22 12.72 -2.75
C ALA A 156 -32.70 13.33 -4.07
N GLU A 157 -33.12 12.47 -4.99
CA GLU A 157 -33.78 12.89 -6.23
C GLU A 157 -35.29 12.81 -6.00
N LEU A 158 -35.99 13.88 -6.39
CA LEU A 158 -37.45 13.89 -6.39
C LEU A 158 -37.90 13.03 -7.57
N VAL A 159 -38.72 12.02 -7.31
CA VAL A 159 -39.33 11.21 -8.35
C VAL A 159 -40.56 11.94 -8.87
N CYS A 160 -40.55 12.23 -10.16
CA CYS A 160 -41.67 12.87 -10.84
C CYS A 160 -42.79 11.85 -11.13
N ALA A 161 -44.04 12.29 -11.03
CA ALA A 161 -45.22 11.49 -11.35
C ALA A 161 -45.12 10.81 -12.73
N GLU A 162 -44.58 11.54 -13.71
CA GLU A 162 -44.44 11.11 -15.10
C GLU A 162 -43.49 9.91 -15.23
N GLU A 163 -42.36 9.89 -14.51
CA GLU A 163 -41.44 8.74 -14.51
C GLU A 163 -42.08 7.47 -13.90
N VAL A 164 -42.97 7.64 -12.93
CA VAL A 164 -43.70 6.52 -12.30
C VAL A 164 -44.77 5.98 -13.25
N LEU A 165 -45.49 6.87 -13.93
CA LEU A 165 -46.50 6.53 -14.93
C LEU A 165 -45.88 5.83 -16.15
N GLU A 166 -44.77 6.33 -16.67
CA GLU A 166 -44.04 5.70 -17.79
C GLU A 166 -43.50 4.33 -17.39
N LYS A 167 -42.94 4.17 -16.18
CA LYS A 167 -42.53 2.85 -15.69
C LYS A 167 -43.71 1.89 -15.55
N LEU A 168 -44.83 2.34 -14.99
CA LEU A 168 -46.02 1.49 -14.86
C LEU A 168 -46.54 1.05 -16.23
N GLN A 169 -46.58 1.95 -17.21
CA GLN A 169 -46.95 1.60 -18.59
C GLN A 169 -45.97 0.59 -19.20
N GLN A 170 -44.67 0.82 -19.10
CA GLN A 170 -43.66 -0.14 -19.58
C GLN A 170 -43.74 -1.51 -18.87
N THR A 171 -44.10 -1.53 -17.59
CA THR A 171 -44.25 -2.79 -16.82
C THR A 171 -45.52 -3.56 -17.22
N VAL A 172 -46.58 -2.85 -17.59
CA VAL A 172 -47.82 -3.44 -18.11
C VAL A 172 -47.63 -3.95 -19.54
N GLU A 173 -46.86 -3.24 -20.37
CA GLU A 173 -46.57 -3.63 -21.75
C GLU A 173 -45.55 -4.78 -21.86
N ASN A 174 -44.59 -4.87 -20.92
CA ASN A 174 -43.54 -5.90 -20.93
C ASN A 174 -43.35 -6.57 -19.55
N PRO A 175 -44.28 -7.45 -19.12
CA PRO A 175 -44.16 -8.16 -17.84
C PRO A 175 -42.96 -9.14 -17.77
N SER A 176 -42.33 -9.43 -18.90
CA SER A 176 -41.23 -10.41 -19.05
C SER A 176 -39.85 -9.87 -18.65
N GLN A 177 -39.66 -8.56 -18.44
CA GLN A 177 -38.35 -7.92 -18.18
C GLN A 177 -38.04 -7.65 -16.70
N LEU A 178 -38.82 -8.21 -15.77
CA LEU A 178 -38.65 -8.04 -14.31
C LEU A 178 -37.32 -8.58 -13.71
N GLY A 179 -36.37 -9.05 -14.54
CA GLY A 179 -35.14 -9.72 -14.11
C GLY A 179 -33.82 -8.94 -14.25
N GLU A 180 -33.74 -7.83 -15.00
CA GLU A 180 -32.45 -7.18 -15.30
C GLU A 180 -32.47 -5.67 -15.04
N LEU A 181 -32.36 -5.28 -13.78
CA LEU A 181 -32.02 -3.91 -13.39
C LEU A 181 -30.52 -3.82 -13.07
N ARG A 182 -29.71 -3.60 -14.11
CA ARG A 182 -28.32 -3.14 -13.94
C ARG A 182 -27.98 -2.03 -14.94
N GLY A 183 -27.93 -0.80 -14.41
CA GLY A 183 -27.11 0.32 -14.86
C GLY A 183 -27.10 0.68 -16.34
N GLY A 184 -27.88 1.70 -16.73
CA GLY A 184 -27.68 2.44 -17.97
C GLY A 184 -27.15 3.84 -17.67
N GLY A 185 -25.85 4.06 -17.87
CA GLY A 185 -25.27 5.39 -18.02
C GLY A 185 -25.27 5.78 -19.50
N GLY A 186 -25.53 7.06 -19.79
CA GLY A 186 -25.46 7.62 -21.13
C GLY A 186 -24.90 9.04 -21.08
N ASP A 187 -23.67 9.19 -21.55
CA ASP A 187 -22.99 10.46 -21.88
C ASP A 187 -23.35 10.90 -23.31
N GLY A 188 -23.50 12.21 -23.54
CA GLY A 188 -23.39 12.85 -24.87
C GLY A 188 -24.40 13.98 -25.17
N PRO A 189 -23.98 15.23 -25.47
CA PRO A 189 -24.87 16.37 -25.71
C PRO A 189 -25.15 16.63 -27.20
N PRO A 190 -26.32 17.19 -27.57
CA PRO A 190 -26.47 17.95 -28.81
C PRO A 190 -27.01 19.39 -28.57
N PRO A 191 -26.93 20.26 -29.59
CA PRO A 191 -26.75 21.70 -29.44
C PRO A 191 -28.06 22.50 -29.37
N ALA A 192 -27.94 23.73 -28.86
CA ALA A 192 -29.00 24.69 -28.67
C ALA A 192 -29.61 25.21 -29.98
N ALA A 193 -30.87 24.86 -30.23
CA ALA A 193 -31.88 25.71 -30.87
C ALA A 193 -33.26 25.09 -30.62
N ASP A 194 -34.22 25.94 -30.24
CA ASP A 194 -35.63 25.66 -29.93
C ASP A 194 -35.90 24.99 -28.57
N MET A 195 -36.66 25.68 -27.71
CA MET A 195 -37.02 25.19 -26.38
C MET A 195 -37.98 23.98 -26.50
N ASP A 196 -37.40 22.78 -26.45
CA ASP A 196 -38.07 21.50 -26.57
C ASP A 196 -39.05 21.24 -25.40
N ALA A 197 -40.10 20.48 -25.70
CA ALA A 197 -41.14 20.05 -24.74
C ALA A 197 -40.57 19.36 -23.48
N GLU A 198 -39.32 18.91 -23.49
CA GLU A 198 -38.60 18.41 -22.31
C GLU A 198 -38.27 19.48 -21.26
N GLU A 199 -38.00 20.74 -21.62
CA GLU A 199 -37.80 21.81 -20.63
C GLU A 199 -39.13 22.22 -19.97
N ARG A 200 -40.24 22.17 -20.71
CA ARG A 200 -41.58 22.39 -20.15
C ARG A 200 -42.00 21.27 -19.19
N LYS A 201 -41.61 20.02 -19.47
CA LYS A 201 -41.82 18.86 -18.57
C LYS A 201 -40.95 18.93 -17.32
N ARG A 202 -39.71 19.44 -17.42
CA ARG A 202 -38.84 19.66 -16.25
C ARG A 202 -39.32 20.78 -15.31
N ALA A 203 -40.12 21.73 -15.79
CA ALA A 203 -40.59 22.86 -14.99
C ALA A 203 -41.79 22.55 -14.06
N PHE A 204 -42.55 21.48 -14.33
CA PHE A 204 -43.75 21.11 -13.55
C PHE A 204 -43.76 19.62 -13.14
N CYS A 205 -42.67 19.17 -12.52
CA CYS A 205 -42.67 17.87 -11.84
C CYS A 205 -43.51 17.95 -10.56
N ILE A 206 -44.69 17.30 -10.54
CA ILE A 206 -45.43 17.07 -9.29
C ILE A 206 -44.67 15.97 -8.52
N PRO A 207 -44.09 16.26 -7.34
CA PRO A 207 -43.30 15.29 -6.60
C PRO A 207 -44.23 14.24 -5.98
N VAL A 208 -44.16 13.01 -6.48
CA VAL A 208 -44.97 11.88 -5.95
C VAL A 208 -44.17 11.04 -4.95
N GLY A 209 -42.84 11.16 -4.95
CA GLY A 209 -41.99 10.49 -3.98
C GLY A 209 -40.56 10.98 -3.96
N LEU A 210 -39.81 10.57 -2.94
CA LEU A 210 -38.36 10.76 -2.82
C LEU A 210 -37.66 9.45 -3.15
N ARG A 211 -36.73 9.48 -4.11
CA ARG A 211 -35.80 8.37 -4.35
C ARG A 211 -34.42 8.82 -3.91
N ALA A 212 -33.94 8.23 -2.84
CA ALA A 212 -32.56 8.40 -2.44
C ALA A 212 -31.69 7.45 -3.26
N GLY A 213 -30.79 8.01 -4.06
CA GLY A 213 -29.69 7.26 -4.66
C GLY A 213 -28.57 7.11 -3.63
N GLY A 214 -28.47 5.92 -3.02
CA GLY A 214 -27.44 5.62 -2.02
C GLY A 214 -27.95 4.72 -0.90
N ASP A 215 -27.07 4.43 0.06
CA ASP A 215 -27.47 3.74 1.29
C ASP A 215 -28.33 4.69 2.14
N LEU A 216 -29.55 4.27 2.46
CA LEU A 216 -30.50 5.05 3.26
C LEU A 216 -29.95 5.33 4.67
N SER A 217 -28.97 4.53 5.13
CA SER A 217 -28.26 4.72 6.39
C SER A 217 -27.46 6.04 6.45
N ASP A 218 -27.19 6.66 5.30
CA ASP A 218 -26.45 7.92 5.21
C ASP A 218 -27.36 9.17 5.17
N VAL A 219 -28.68 9.00 5.07
CA VAL A 219 -29.64 10.12 4.98
C VAL A 219 -29.77 10.75 6.36
N GLY A 220 -29.29 11.99 6.50
CA GLY A 220 -29.26 12.70 7.79
C GLY A 220 -28.06 12.35 8.67
N ALA A 221 -27.17 11.46 8.23
CA ALA A 221 -25.97 11.11 8.97
C ALA A 221 -24.90 12.21 8.86
N HIS A 222 -24.27 12.53 9.99
CA HIS A 222 -23.08 13.37 10.00
C HIS A 222 -21.87 12.58 9.52
N ARG A 223 -21.01 13.26 8.74
CA ARG A 223 -19.72 12.70 8.32
C ARG A 223 -18.85 12.47 9.56
N VAL A 224 -18.25 11.28 9.68
CA VAL A 224 -17.34 10.96 10.77
C VAL A 224 -15.92 10.94 10.24
N ASN A 225 -14.99 11.53 11.00
CA ASN A 225 -13.57 11.44 10.67
C ASN A 225 -13.02 10.08 11.14
N VAL A 226 -12.75 9.20 10.19
CA VAL A 226 -12.16 7.89 10.45
C VAL A 226 -10.65 8.02 10.34
N VAL A 227 -9.97 7.94 11.48
CA VAL A 227 -8.51 7.91 11.55
C VAL A 227 -8.05 6.45 11.63
N SER A 228 -7.26 6.03 10.65
CA SER A 228 -6.54 4.75 10.67
C SER A 228 -5.05 4.99 10.86
N ALA A 229 -4.40 4.15 11.66
CA ALA A 229 -2.95 4.18 11.84
C ALA A 229 -2.37 2.81 11.51
N SER A 230 -1.30 2.82 10.72
CA SER A 230 -0.45 1.65 10.48
C SER A 230 0.96 1.97 10.94
N PHE A 231 1.73 0.97 11.38
CA PHE A 231 3.06 1.22 11.89
C PHE A 231 4.08 0.22 11.36
N VAL A 232 5.32 0.67 11.27
CA VAL A 232 6.48 -0.10 10.86
C VAL A 232 7.55 0.11 11.92
N VAL A 233 7.93 -0.98 12.57
CA VAL A 233 9.02 -1.00 13.55
C VAL A 233 10.34 -1.23 12.81
N LYS A 234 11.36 -0.41 13.12
CA LYS A 234 12.74 -0.58 12.68
C LYS A 234 13.64 -0.59 13.92
N ARG A 235 14.43 -1.64 14.13
CA ARG A 235 15.45 -1.63 15.19
C ARG A 235 16.76 -1.03 14.68
N GLU A 236 17.50 -0.39 15.57
CA GLU A 236 18.79 0.18 15.23
C GLU A 236 19.79 -0.95 14.92
N GLY A 237 20.40 -0.90 13.72
CA GLY A 237 21.35 -1.94 13.26
C GLY A 237 20.74 -3.12 12.49
N GLU A 238 19.41 -3.22 12.39
CA GLU A 238 18.77 -4.20 11.51
C GLU A 238 18.96 -3.80 10.05
N ARG A 239 19.80 -4.55 9.34
CA ARG A 239 19.82 -4.59 7.88
C ARG A 239 18.98 -5.78 7.45
N ALA A 240 17.70 -5.54 7.20
CA ALA A 240 16.91 -6.52 6.43
C ALA A 240 17.46 -6.55 5.01
N LEU A 241 17.69 -7.75 4.47
CA LEU A 241 17.87 -7.90 3.03
C LEU A 241 16.63 -7.29 2.36
N PRO A 242 16.80 -6.44 1.32
CA PRO A 242 15.65 -5.97 0.56
C PRO A 242 14.86 -7.19 0.10
N HIS A 243 13.54 -7.16 0.29
CA HIS A 243 12.62 -8.16 -0.27
C HIS A 243 12.55 -8.09 -1.81
N GLU A 244 13.61 -7.58 -2.47
CA GLU A 244 13.74 -7.73 -3.91
C GLU A 244 13.90 -9.21 -4.21
N ASP A 245 12.93 -9.70 -4.99
CA ASP A 245 12.91 -10.93 -5.74
C ASP A 245 14.05 -11.88 -5.38
N ILE A 246 13.83 -12.65 -4.32
CA ILE A 246 14.57 -13.89 -4.13
C ILE A 246 14.24 -14.71 -5.38
N LEU A 247 15.09 -14.57 -6.40
CA LEU A 247 15.00 -15.36 -7.61
C LEU A 247 14.93 -16.81 -7.12
N PRO A 248 13.95 -17.60 -7.62
CA PRO A 248 13.79 -18.98 -7.19
C PRO A 248 15.16 -19.65 -7.28
N VAL A 249 15.61 -20.22 -6.15
CA VAL A 249 16.89 -20.94 -6.05
C VAL A 249 16.96 -21.86 -7.25
N ASP A 250 17.99 -21.69 -8.10
CA ASP A 250 18.11 -22.48 -9.32
C ASP A 250 18.38 -23.93 -8.95
N THR A 251 17.32 -24.73 -8.85
CA THR A 251 17.37 -26.15 -8.52
C THR A 251 17.89 -27.00 -9.69
N ARG A 252 18.36 -26.38 -10.80
CA ARG A 252 18.94 -27.10 -11.95
C ARG A 252 20.40 -27.47 -11.74
N VAL A 253 21.04 -26.97 -10.68
CA VAL A 253 22.42 -27.35 -10.35
C VAL A 253 22.50 -28.82 -9.88
N PRO A 254 23.52 -29.58 -10.31
CA PRO A 254 23.59 -31.03 -10.10
C PRO A 254 23.77 -31.46 -8.63
N TRP A 255 24.12 -30.52 -7.75
CA TRP A 255 24.31 -30.73 -6.32
C TRP A 255 23.08 -30.33 -5.47
N ALA A 256 22.03 -29.76 -6.06
CA ALA A 256 20.80 -29.45 -5.34
C ALA A 256 20.04 -30.74 -4.97
N PRO A 257 19.54 -30.89 -3.73
CA PRO A 257 18.69 -32.01 -3.35
C PRO A 257 17.46 -32.09 -4.27
N LYS A 258 17.21 -33.26 -4.86
CA LYS A 258 16.05 -33.46 -5.74
C LYS A 258 14.76 -33.14 -4.98
N ASP A 259 13.93 -32.26 -5.56
CA ASP A 259 12.63 -31.86 -5.01
C ASP A 259 11.83 -33.07 -4.49
N PRO A 260 11.48 -33.13 -3.19
CA PRO A 260 10.71 -34.24 -2.64
C PRO A 260 9.29 -34.32 -3.26
N LYS A 261 8.79 -33.21 -3.81
CA LYS A 261 7.48 -33.13 -4.49
C LYS A 261 7.49 -33.67 -5.93
N LYS A 262 8.65 -33.93 -6.53
CA LYS A 262 8.77 -34.49 -7.89
C LYS A 262 9.11 -35.98 -7.91
N MET A 263 9.15 -36.65 -6.76
CA MET A 263 9.15 -38.11 -6.73
C MET A 263 7.84 -38.61 -7.34
N LYS A 264 7.91 -39.10 -8.59
CA LYS A 264 6.84 -39.85 -9.22
C LYS A 264 6.49 -41.01 -8.28
N LEU A 265 5.32 -40.92 -7.66
CA LEU A 265 4.76 -42.01 -6.87
C LEU A 265 4.75 -43.28 -7.75
N PRO A 266 5.17 -44.44 -7.22
CA PRO A 266 5.15 -45.67 -7.99
C PRO A 266 3.73 -45.95 -8.52
N PRO A 267 3.59 -46.43 -9.77
CA PRO A 267 2.28 -46.66 -10.37
C PRO A 267 1.49 -47.63 -9.49
N ARG A 268 0.27 -47.23 -9.10
CA ARG A 268 -0.61 -48.06 -8.27
C ARG A 268 -0.83 -49.42 -8.95
N PRO A 269 -0.71 -50.54 -8.22
CA PRO A 269 -0.92 -51.87 -8.80
C PRO A 269 -2.36 -51.98 -9.33
N LYS A 270 -2.50 -52.31 -10.62
CA LYS A 270 -3.80 -52.51 -11.26
C LYS A 270 -4.54 -53.65 -10.56
N LYS A 271 -5.69 -53.37 -9.95
CA LYS A 271 -6.55 -54.39 -9.32
C LYS A 271 -6.92 -55.44 -10.37
N LYS A 272 -6.44 -56.67 -10.20
CA LYS A 272 -6.88 -57.82 -11.01
C LYS A 272 -8.35 -58.08 -10.68
N TRP A 273 -9.21 -57.87 -11.67
CA TRP A 273 -10.64 -58.19 -11.57
C TRP A 273 -10.77 -59.71 -11.40
N LYS A 274 -11.15 -60.18 -10.20
CA LYS A 274 -11.46 -61.59 -9.98
C LYS A 274 -12.73 -61.91 -10.76
N LYS A 275 -12.57 -62.70 -11.84
CA LYS A 275 -13.65 -63.31 -12.60
C LYS A 275 -14.44 -64.21 -11.64
N LYS A 276 -15.69 -63.84 -11.35
CA LYS A 276 -16.63 -64.61 -10.53
C LYS A 276 -16.84 -65.95 -11.24
N GLN A 277 -16.32 -67.03 -10.69
CA GLN A 277 -16.70 -68.38 -11.12
C GLN A 277 -18.13 -68.61 -10.66
N GLN A 278 -19.03 -68.74 -11.62
CA GLN A 278 -20.31 -69.41 -11.44
C GLN A 278 -20.01 -70.91 -11.33
N GLN A 279 -20.57 -71.53 -10.30
CA GLN A 279 -20.66 -72.97 -10.12
C GLN A 279 -22.15 -73.32 -9.88
N PRO A 280 -22.52 -74.59 -10.11
CA PRO A 280 -23.49 -75.05 -11.11
C PRO A 280 -24.97 -74.93 -10.71
#